data_AF-V9TL51-F1
#
_entry.id   AF-V9TL51-F1
#
_cell.length_a   1.000
_cell.length_b   1.000
_cell.length_c   1.000
_cell.angle_alpha   90.00
_cell.angle_beta   90.00
_cell.angle_gamma   90.00
#
_symmetry.space_group_name_H-M   'P 1'
#
loop_
_entity.id
_entity.type
_entity.pdbx_description
1 polymer ?
#
loop_
_entity_poly.entity_id
_entity_poly.type
_entity_poly.pdbx_seq_one_letter_code
_entity_poly.pdbx_strand_id
1 'polypeptide(L)'
;DKMYWWWVVHLWVEGVWELIMASLLAYLLLKMPGVDREIIEKWLYVIIGLALFSGLLGTGHHYYWIGAPGYWQPLGSIFSTLEVLPFFAMVLFAFFMFWKGRRTHPNKAAMLWTLGSATLAFFGAGVWGLM
;
A
#
# COMPACT_ATOMS: atom_id res chain seq x y z
N ASP A 1 14.42 20.85 -10.73
CA ASP A 1 13.52 20.85 -9.56
C ASP A 1 12.38 19.84 -9.60
N LYS A 2 11.52 19.80 -10.62
CA LYS A 2 10.32 18.94 -10.59
C LYS A 2 10.59 17.44 -10.44
N MET A 3 11.68 16.91 -11.01
CA MET A 3 12.04 15.50 -10.83
C MET A 3 12.27 15.14 -9.36
N TYR A 4 13.07 15.92 -8.63
CA TYR A 4 13.36 15.69 -7.20
C TYR A 4 12.19 16.01 -6.28
N TRP A 5 11.31 16.93 -6.68
CA TRP A 5 10.08 17.18 -5.94
C TRP A 5 9.22 15.91 -5.78
N TRP A 6 9.18 15.06 -6.81
CA TRP A 6 8.46 13.78 -6.74
C TRP A 6 9.14 12.72 -5.87
N TRP A 7 10.43 12.85 -5.54
CA TRP A 7 11.04 12.01 -4.51
C TRP A 7 10.48 12.33 -3.12
N VAL A 8 10.06 13.58 -2.90
CA VAL A 8 9.39 13.96 -1.65
C VAL A 8 7.92 13.61 -1.72
N VAL A 9 7.22 13.96 -2.79
CA VAL A 9 5.76 13.76 -2.86
C VAL A 9 5.39 12.29 -3.08
N HIS A 10 5.94 11.64 -4.10
CA HIS A 10 5.54 10.27 -4.43
C HIS A 10 6.29 9.26 -3.56
N LEU A 11 7.62 9.35 -3.43
CA LEU A 11 8.34 8.36 -2.62
C LEU A 11 8.20 8.59 -1.12
N TRP A 12 8.45 9.82 -0.64
CA TRP A 12 8.36 10.07 0.80
C TRP A 12 6.91 10.19 1.30
N VAL A 13 6.03 10.97 0.67
CA VAL A 13 4.64 11.01 1.14
C VAL A 13 3.93 9.70 0.79
N GLU A 14 3.69 9.42 -0.48
CA GLU A 14 2.89 8.25 -0.86
C GLU A 14 3.55 6.92 -0.45
N GLY A 15 4.79 6.67 -0.87
CA GLY A 15 5.49 5.42 -0.60
C GLY A 15 5.73 5.15 0.89
N VAL A 16 6.32 6.06 1.66
CA VAL A 16 6.62 5.79 3.08
C VAL A 16 5.34 5.70 3.93
N TRP A 17 4.34 6.57 3.70
CA TRP A 17 3.10 6.47 4.46
C TRP A 17 2.32 5.19 4.15
N GLU A 18 2.41 4.65 2.93
CA GLU A 18 1.88 3.33 2.59
C GLU A 18 2.54 2.22 3.43
N LEU A 19 3.87 2.20 3.54
CA LEU A 19 4.59 1.21 4.34
C LEU A 19 4.25 1.31 5.85
N ILE A 20 4.09 2.54 6.35
CA ILE A 20 3.64 2.80 7.73
C ILE A 20 2.22 2.26 7.91
N MET A 21 1.31 2.55 6.98
CA MET A 21 -0.05 2.04 7.03
C MET A 21 -0.09 0.51 7.04
N ALA A 22 0.65 -0.16 6.14
CA ALA A 22 0.74 -1.63 6.11
C ALA A 22 1.22 -2.19 7.46
N SER A 23 2.22 -1.54 8.06
CA SER A 23 2.76 -1.92 9.37
C SER A 23 1.75 -1.72 10.51
N LEU A 24 0.97 -0.63 10.48
CA LEU A 24 -0.12 -0.37 11.44
C LEU A 24 -1.25 -1.39 11.30
N LEU A 25 -1.66 -1.71 10.07
CA LEU A 25 -2.65 -2.76 9.80
C LEU A 25 -2.17 -4.10 10.34
N ALA A 26 -0.92 -4.49 10.05
CA ALA A 26 -0.32 -5.72 10.54
C ALA A 26 -0.28 -5.78 12.08
N TYR A 27 0.12 -4.70 12.75
CA TYR A 27 0.10 -4.60 14.20
C TYR A 27 -1.31 -4.78 14.77
N LEU A 28 -2.29 -4.09 14.19
CA LEU A 28 -3.69 -4.15 14.62
C LEU A 28 -4.30 -5.55 14.42
N LEU A 29 -4.00 -6.21 13.31
CA LEU A 29 -4.44 -7.58 13.02
C LEU A 29 -3.73 -8.64 13.89
N LEU A 30 -2.51 -8.35 14.36
CA LEU A 30 -1.85 -9.17 15.36
C LEU A 30 -2.50 -9.01 16.74
N LYS A 31 -2.87 -7.79 17.14
CA LYS A 31 -3.36 -7.50 18.51
C LYS A 31 -4.85 -7.73 18.72
N MET A 32 -5.69 -7.42 17.73
CA MET A 32 -7.14 -7.43 17.91
C MET A 32 -7.75 -8.82 17.67
N PRO A 33 -7.73 -9.39 16.45
CA PRO A 33 -8.31 -10.70 16.18
C PRO A 33 -7.35 -11.83 16.62
N GLY A 34 -6.07 -11.50 16.88
CA GLY A 34 -5.10 -12.39 17.52
C GLY A 34 -4.52 -13.43 16.57
N VAL A 35 -4.25 -13.08 15.31
CA VAL A 35 -3.65 -13.99 14.33
C VAL A 35 -2.16 -14.21 14.64
N ASP A 36 -1.65 -15.41 14.35
CA ASP A 36 -0.25 -15.76 14.58
C ASP A 36 0.70 -14.81 13.85
N ARG A 37 1.72 -14.37 14.59
CA ARG A 37 2.72 -13.41 14.14
C ARG A 37 3.41 -13.84 12.85
N GLU A 38 3.74 -15.12 12.71
CA GLU A 38 4.41 -15.66 11.53
C GLU A 38 3.60 -15.42 10.24
N ILE A 39 2.27 -15.53 10.31
CA ILE A 39 1.40 -15.30 9.16
C ILE A 39 1.36 -13.80 8.84
N ILE A 40 1.18 -12.97 9.86
CA ILE A 40 1.14 -11.51 9.72
C ILE A 40 2.43 -10.98 9.10
N GLU A 41 3.59 -11.42 9.58
CA GLU A 41 4.89 -10.96 9.07
C GLU A 41 5.12 -11.39 7.62
N LYS A 42 4.77 -12.63 7.23
CA LYS A 42 4.89 -13.07 5.84
C LYS A 42 4.04 -12.22 4.89
N TRP A 43 2.79 -11.93 5.26
CA TRP A 43 1.94 -11.04 4.48
C TRP A 43 2.52 -9.63 4.39
N LEU A 44 3.00 -9.08 5.52
CA LEU A 44 3.60 -7.76 5.56
C LEU A 44 4.82 -7.66 4.63
N TYR A 45 5.71 -8.65 4.64
CA TYR A 45 6.87 -8.66 3.73
C TYR A 45 6.48 -8.72 2.26
N VAL A 46 5.45 -9.50 1.90
CA VAL A 46 4.95 -9.53 0.52
C VAL A 46 4.39 -8.16 0.11
N ILE A 47 3.60 -7.52 0.97
CA ILE A 47 3.00 -6.21 0.70
C ILE A 47 4.08 -5.13 0.56
N ILE A 48 5.05 -5.08 1.49
CA ILE A 48 6.17 -4.13 1.42
C ILE A 48 7.01 -4.37 0.16
N GLY A 49 7.26 -5.63 -0.19
CA GLY A 49 8.01 -5.99 -1.39
C GLY A 49 7.30 -5.53 -2.65
N LEU A 50 5.98 -5.73 -2.75
CA LEU A 50 5.17 -5.23 -3.86
C LEU A 50 5.21 -3.71 -3.94
N ALA A 51 4.95 -3.00 -2.84
CA ALA A 51 4.92 -1.53 -2.79
C ALA A 51 6.26 -0.91 -3.23
N LEU A 52 7.38 -1.43 -2.72
CA LEU A 52 8.70 -0.92 -3.11
C LEU A 52 9.07 -1.29 -4.55
N PHE A 53 8.73 -2.50 -4.99
CA PHE A 53 9.02 -2.94 -6.36
C PHE A 53 8.26 -2.10 -7.39
N SER A 54 6.99 -1.77 -7.14
CA SER A 54 6.19 -0.93 -8.02
C SER A 54 6.49 0.56 -7.86
N GLY A 55 6.39 1.13 -6.65
CA GLY A 55 6.41 2.58 -6.43
C GLY A 55 7.75 3.27 -6.70
N LEU A 56 8.88 2.56 -6.53
CA LEU A 56 10.21 3.16 -6.79
C LEU A 56 10.34 3.64 -8.24
N LEU A 57 9.99 2.80 -9.20
CA LEU A 57 9.99 3.17 -10.63
C LEU A 57 8.64 3.76 -11.07
N GLY A 58 7.58 3.50 -10.31
CA GLY A 58 6.24 4.07 -10.49
C GLY A 58 6.22 5.59 -10.38
N THR A 59 7.15 6.17 -9.60
CA THR A 59 7.44 7.62 -9.59
C THR A 59 7.56 8.22 -11.00
N GLY A 60 8.03 7.41 -11.97
CA GLY A 60 8.15 7.74 -13.38
C GLY A 60 6.87 8.26 -14.04
N HIS A 61 5.68 7.91 -13.53
CA HIS A 61 4.42 8.41 -14.10
C HIS A 61 4.23 9.92 -13.96
N HIS A 62 4.94 10.54 -13.02
CA HIS A 62 4.96 11.98 -12.88
C HIS A 62 5.96 12.68 -13.81
N TYR A 63 6.75 11.90 -14.55
CA TYR A 63 7.80 12.43 -15.42
C TYR A 63 7.34 12.54 -16.89
N TYR A 64 6.16 12.01 -17.24
CA TYR A 64 5.69 11.91 -18.62
C TYR A 64 5.75 13.22 -19.41
N TRP A 65 5.44 14.34 -18.75
CA TRP A 65 5.21 15.63 -19.41
C TRP A 65 6.05 16.78 -18.83
N ILE A 66 7.09 16.47 -18.04
CA ILE A 66 7.97 17.49 -17.44
C ILE A 66 9.29 17.68 -18.21
N GLY A 67 9.41 17.10 -19.40
CA GLY A 67 10.63 17.15 -20.23
C GLY A 67 11.70 16.11 -19.86
N ALA A 68 11.34 15.06 -19.11
CA ALA A 68 12.24 13.96 -18.83
C ALA A 68 12.47 13.07 -20.07
N PRO A 69 13.56 12.27 -20.12
CA PRO A 69 13.81 11.35 -21.22
C PRO A 69 12.64 10.41 -21.51
N GLY A 70 12.40 10.12 -22.79
CA GLY A 70 11.22 9.37 -23.25
C GLY A 70 11.09 7.95 -22.69
N TYR A 71 12.18 7.32 -22.22
CA TYR A 71 12.13 5.99 -21.59
C TYR A 71 11.31 5.97 -20.28
N TRP A 72 11.06 7.13 -19.66
CA TRP A 72 10.21 7.20 -18.47
C TRP A 72 8.74 6.94 -18.75
N GLN A 73 8.25 7.15 -19.98
CA GLN A 73 6.88 6.84 -20.33
C GLN A 73 6.57 5.33 -20.19
N PRO A 74 7.30 4.42 -20.86
CA PRO A 74 7.06 2.99 -20.69
C PRO A 74 7.41 2.48 -19.29
N LEU A 75 8.49 2.97 -18.66
CA LEU A 75 8.84 2.55 -17.30
C LEU A 75 7.80 2.99 -16.27
N GLY A 76 7.46 4.28 -16.26
CA GLY A 76 6.42 4.81 -15.37
C GLY A 76 5.10 4.09 -15.58
N SER A 77 4.71 3.80 -16.83
CA SER A 77 3.42 3.16 -17.12
C SER A 77 3.34 1.75 -16.57
N ILE A 78 4.40 0.96 -16.74
CA ILE A 78 4.43 -0.42 -16.24
C ILE A 78 4.43 -0.41 -14.71
N PHE A 79 5.33 0.34 -14.10
CA PHE A 79 5.55 0.27 -12.66
C PHE A 79 4.42 0.95 -11.86
N SER A 80 3.85 2.06 -12.34
CA SER A 80 2.71 2.69 -11.67
C SER A 80 1.43 1.87 -11.79
N THR A 81 1.22 1.16 -12.91
CA THR A 81 0.10 0.22 -13.02
C THR A 81 0.22 -0.92 -12.00
N LEU A 82 1.44 -1.38 -11.70
CA LEU A 82 1.66 -2.42 -10.70
C LEU A 82 1.41 -1.95 -9.26
N GLU A 83 1.35 -0.63 -8.99
CA GLU A 83 1.05 -0.09 -7.66
C GLU A 83 -0.37 -0.44 -7.17
N VAL A 84 -1.27 -0.89 -8.05
CA VAL A 84 -2.57 -1.43 -7.62
C VAL A 84 -2.45 -2.73 -6.79
N LEU A 85 -1.39 -3.50 -7.01
CA LEU A 85 -1.18 -4.81 -6.39
C LEU A 85 -1.00 -4.74 -4.86
N PRO A 86 -0.10 -3.90 -4.30
CA PRO A 86 0.03 -3.79 -2.85
C PRO A 86 -1.27 -3.30 -2.19
N PHE A 87 -1.99 -2.33 -2.77
CA PHE A 87 -3.27 -1.87 -2.21
C PHE A 87 -4.33 -2.96 -2.20
N PHE A 88 -4.45 -3.73 -3.29
CA PHE A 88 -5.38 -4.87 -3.33
C PHE A 88 -4.97 -5.95 -2.32
N ALA A 89 -3.67 -6.23 -2.21
CA ALA A 89 -3.14 -7.17 -1.22
C ALA A 89 -3.44 -6.73 0.21
N MET A 90 -3.41 -5.43 0.53
CA MET A 90 -3.79 -4.90 1.84
C MET A 90 -5.26 -5.15 2.17
N VAL A 91 -6.17 -5.03 1.20
CA VAL A 91 -7.59 -5.38 1.39
C VAL A 91 -7.73 -6.87 1.71
N LEU A 92 -7.14 -7.74 0.89
CA LEU A 92 -7.16 -9.19 1.13
C LEU A 92 -6.59 -9.53 2.50
N PHE A 93 -5.44 -8.94 2.83
CA PHE A 93 -4.79 -9.10 4.12
C PHE A 93 -5.69 -8.69 5.29
N ALA A 94 -6.28 -7.49 5.25
CA ALA A 94 -7.12 -6.99 6.33
C ALA A 94 -8.35 -7.87 6.59
N PHE A 95 -9.08 -8.24 5.54
CA PHE A 95 -10.31 -9.04 5.68
C PHE A 95 -10.02 -10.51 6.00
N PHE A 96 -9.02 -11.13 5.36
CA PHE A 96 -8.67 -12.52 5.65
C PHE A 96 -8.14 -12.70 7.07
N MET A 97 -7.30 -11.79 7.56
CA MET A 97 -6.80 -11.86 8.93
C MET A 97 -7.90 -11.57 9.96
N PHE A 98 -8.82 -10.65 9.65
CA PHE A 98 -9.98 -10.39 10.50
C PHE A 98 -10.84 -11.64 10.68
N TRP A 99 -11.18 -12.34 9.59
CA TRP A 99 -11.99 -13.56 9.67
C TRP A 99 -11.24 -14.78 10.21
N LYS A 100 -9.93 -14.85 9.99
CA LYS A 100 -9.09 -15.94 10.51
C LYS A 100 -8.91 -15.86 12.02
N GLY A 101 -8.84 -14.65 12.58
CA GLY A 101 -8.61 -14.50 14.00
C GLY A 101 -9.82 -14.93 14.82
N ARG A 102 -9.53 -15.43 16.02
CA ARG A 102 -10.52 -16.09 16.90
C ARG A 102 -10.93 -15.20 18.08
N ARG A 103 -10.27 -14.05 18.23
CA ARG A 103 -10.45 -13.18 19.38
C ARG A 103 -11.44 -12.06 19.09
N THR A 104 -12.42 -11.92 19.97
CA THR A 104 -13.32 -10.75 19.98
C THR A 104 -12.73 -9.66 20.88
N HIS A 105 -12.07 -8.68 20.27
CA HIS A 105 -11.52 -7.53 21.01
C HIS A 105 -12.60 -6.43 21.24
N PRO A 106 -12.60 -5.74 22.40
CA PRO A 106 -13.58 -4.69 22.70
C PRO A 106 -13.38 -3.41 21.88
N ASN A 107 -12.15 -3.12 21.43
CA ASN A 107 -11.87 -1.94 20.59
C ASN A 107 -12.35 -2.15 19.14
N LYS A 108 -13.65 -1.97 18.92
CA LYS A 108 -14.28 -2.10 17.59
C LYS A 108 -13.90 -0.95 16.65
N ALA A 109 -13.63 0.24 17.18
CA ALA A 109 -13.25 1.40 16.38
C ALA A 109 -11.92 1.17 15.65
N ALA A 110 -10.91 0.64 16.34
CA ALA A 110 -9.62 0.30 15.72
C ALA A 110 -9.77 -0.80 14.65
N MET A 111 -10.66 -1.77 14.86
CA MET A 111 -10.93 -2.80 13.86
C MET A 111 -11.65 -2.23 12.63
N LEU A 112 -12.65 -1.38 12.83
CA LEU A 112 -13.34 -0.70 11.74
C LEU A 112 -12.38 0.20 10.94
N TRP A 113 -11.47 0.91 11.63
CA TRP A 113 -10.42 1.69 11.00
C TRP A 113 -9.48 0.80 10.18
N THR A 114 -9.10 -0.37 10.69
CA THR A 114 -8.22 -1.32 9.97
C THR A 114 -8.85 -1.76 8.64
N LEU A 115 -10.10 -2.20 8.66
CA LEU A 115 -10.82 -2.65 7.47
C LEU A 115 -11.15 -1.49 6.52
N GLY A 116 -11.57 -0.36 7.09
CA GLY A 116 -11.93 0.85 6.35
C GLY A 116 -10.74 1.47 5.64
N SER A 117 -9.60 1.65 6.32
CA SER A 117 -8.39 2.22 5.72
C SER A 117 -7.86 1.38 4.57
N ALA A 118 -7.82 0.05 4.71
CA ALA A 118 -7.41 -0.84 3.61
C ALA A 118 -8.34 -0.69 2.39
N THR A 119 -9.66 -0.61 2.64
CA THR A 119 -10.67 -0.44 1.57
C THR A 119 -10.53 0.92 0.88
N LEU A 120 -10.43 2.00 1.66
CA LEU A 120 -10.29 3.35 1.13
C LEU A 120 -8.97 3.54 0.40
N ALA A 121 -7.87 2.93 0.86
CA ALA A 121 -6.61 2.96 0.15
C ALA A 121 -6.70 2.27 -1.22
N PHE A 122 -7.37 1.11 -1.30
CA PHE A 122 -7.55 0.41 -2.57
C PHE A 122 -8.42 1.17 -3.56
N PHE A 123 -9.58 1.69 -3.14
CA PHE A 123 -10.38 2.48 -4.08
C PHE A 123 -9.73 3.84 -4.38
N GLY A 124 -9.23 4.52 -3.35
CA GLY A 124 -8.54 5.81 -3.39
C GLY A 124 -7.34 5.81 -4.33
N ALA A 125 -6.29 5.10 -3.95
CA ALA A 125 -5.04 5.06 -4.70
C ALA A 125 -5.06 3.97 -5.78
N GLY A 126 -5.59 2.79 -5.49
CA GLY A 126 -5.55 1.66 -6.43
C GLY A 126 -6.50 1.79 -7.63
N VAL A 127 -7.77 2.18 -7.42
CA VAL A 127 -8.76 2.26 -8.51
C VAL A 127 -8.78 3.64 -9.13
N TRP A 128 -8.99 4.68 -8.32
CA TRP A 128 -9.06 6.05 -8.84
C TRP A 128 -7.69 6.61 -9.23
N GLY A 129 -6.59 6.09 -8.68
CA GLY A 129 -5.25 6.47 -9.14
C GLY A 129 -4.88 5.93 -10.53
N LEU A 130 -5.65 4.97 -11.07
CA LEU A 130 -5.48 4.47 -12.44
C LEU A 130 -6.33 5.20 -13.49
N MET A 131 -7.25 6.08 -13.07
CA MET A 131 -8.14 6.84 -13.96
C MET A 131 -7.54 8.19 -14.35
#